data_AF-A0A7Z0WPI8-F1
#
_entry.id   AF-A0A7Z0WPI8-F1
#
_cell.length_a   1.000
_cell.length_b   1.000
_cell.length_c   1.000
_cell.angle_alpha   90.00
_cell.angle_beta   90.00
_cell.angle_gamma   90.00
#
_symmetry.space_group_name_H-M   'P 1'
#
loop_
_entity.id
_entity.type
_entity.pdbx_description
1 polymer ?
#
loop_
_entity_poly.entity_id
_entity_poly.type
_entity_poly.pdbx_seq_one_letter_code
_entity_poly.pdbx_strand_id
1 'polypeptide(L)'
;MTWLDVRKTLRDNRFALGLQAATRYPDLPTLPGSTLLTRPDWVPARPVPLSAITLSLGASPPVPALPGGDYAATMAALDPPAVFENRATYRLLAADLTGAPRLAFGHGTYFDHIDTGEAAAHELAAGGPTPLRDAVGDPRDLTRRPANLAISVLTVRRGPIPTFFLHWRDPARVGHAGGLHQVLPVGVFQAAGDDRDDVDFSLWRCIVREYAEEFLGEAELSDVDYESWPFHNDLTEARRNGGIRAECVGLGVDPLTFATDLLVRVEFSPEVFDELLGAWVRDNDEGAVSEVPLTADSAAGLTLQPAGAAILTWAGCTGR
;
A
#
# COMPACT_ATOMS: atom_id res chain seq x y z
N MET A 1 -3.89 7.74 -30.49
CA MET A 1 -3.11 6.92 -29.55
C MET A 1 -3.90 5.66 -29.29
N THR A 2 -3.31 4.47 -29.41
CA THR A 2 -4.01 3.21 -29.10
C THR A 2 -4.11 3.01 -27.59
N TRP A 3 -4.95 2.09 -27.12
CA TRP A 3 -5.03 1.75 -25.68
C TRP A 3 -3.67 1.30 -25.13
N LEU A 4 -2.93 0.48 -25.90
CA LEU A 4 -1.59 0.02 -25.52
C LEU A 4 -0.57 1.17 -25.43
N ASP A 5 -0.65 2.15 -26.33
CA ASP A 5 0.21 3.33 -26.28
C ASP A 5 -0.06 4.17 -25.01
N VAL A 6 -1.33 4.35 -24.63
CA VAL A 6 -1.70 5.05 -23.39
C VAL A 6 -1.24 4.25 -22.18
N ARG A 7 -1.44 2.93 -22.17
CA ARG A 7 -1.02 2.05 -21.08
C ARG A 7 0.50 2.06 -20.88
N LYS A 8 1.27 2.07 -21.97
CA LYS A 8 2.73 2.26 -21.94
C LYS A 8 3.08 3.65 -21.39
N THR A 9 2.41 4.70 -21.86
CA THR A 9 2.61 6.08 -21.36
C THR A 9 2.36 6.17 -19.86
N LEU A 10 1.29 5.55 -19.36
CA LEU A 10 0.98 5.48 -17.93
C LEU A 10 2.12 4.82 -17.15
N ARG A 11 2.60 3.64 -17.58
CA ARG A 11 3.70 2.93 -16.90
C ARG A 11 4.98 3.76 -16.85
N ASP A 12 5.38 4.35 -17.97
CA ASP A 12 6.66 5.04 -18.09
C ASP A 12 6.67 6.40 -17.37
N ASN A 13 5.50 6.99 -17.11
CA ASN A 13 5.37 8.36 -16.58
C ASN A 13 4.62 8.43 -15.25
N ARG A 14 4.50 7.32 -14.50
CA ARG A 14 3.69 7.26 -13.26
C ARG A 14 3.98 8.39 -12.29
N PHE A 15 5.25 8.72 -12.05
CA PHE A 15 5.61 9.81 -11.14
C PHE A 15 5.09 11.18 -11.62
N ALA A 16 5.37 11.53 -12.88
CA ALA A 16 4.94 12.81 -13.45
C ALA A 16 3.41 12.91 -13.52
N LEU A 17 2.73 11.80 -13.87
CA LEU A 17 1.27 11.71 -13.85
C LEU A 17 0.71 11.81 -12.41
N GLY A 18 1.42 11.30 -11.40
CA GLY A 18 1.11 11.48 -9.99
C GLY A 18 1.12 12.93 -9.56
N LEU A 19 2.18 13.66 -9.92
CA LEU A 19 2.27 15.11 -9.68
C LEU A 19 1.15 15.86 -10.42
N GLN A 20 0.87 15.51 -11.68
CA GLN A 20 -0.21 16.09 -12.46
C GLN A 20 -1.59 15.81 -11.82
N ALA A 21 -1.83 14.58 -11.38
CA ALA A 21 -3.08 14.19 -10.73
C ALA A 21 -3.29 14.98 -9.43
N ALA A 22 -2.24 15.21 -8.65
CA ALA A 22 -2.30 16.00 -7.42
C ALA A 22 -2.81 17.43 -7.67
N THR A 23 -2.47 18.05 -8.82
CA THR A 23 -2.96 19.40 -9.18
C THR A 23 -4.49 19.48 -9.35
N ARG A 24 -5.19 18.34 -9.46
CA ARG A 24 -6.66 18.27 -9.53
C ARG A 24 -7.32 18.43 -8.16
N TYR A 25 -6.54 18.36 -7.08
CA TYR A 25 -7.04 18.38 -5.70
C TYR A 25 -6.35 19.47 -4.86
N PRO A 26 -6.29 20.73 -5.32
CA PRO A 26 -5.47 21.77 -4.68
C PRO A 26 -5.92 22.11 -3.25
N ASP A 27 -7.21 21.91 -2.96
CA ASP A 27 -7.82 22.26 -1.67
C ASP A 27 -7.87 21.07 -0.69
N LEU A 28 -7.41 19.88 -1.11
CA LEU A 28 -7.45 18.69 -0.27
C LEU A 28 -6.11 18.55 0.49
N PRO A 29 -6.13 18.33 1.82
CA PRO A 29 -4.91 18.12 2.58
C PRO A 29 -4.14 16.90 2.11
N THR A 30 -2.81 17.01 2.12
CA THR A 30 -1.88 15.90 1.86
C THR A 30 -1.08 15.56 3.10
N LEU A 31 -0.55 14.33 3.15
CA LEU A 31 0.45 13.99 4.15
C LEU A 31 1.76 14.74 3.86
N PRO A 32 2.44 15.27 4.90
CA PRO A 32 3.68 16.03 4.74
C PRO A 32 4.71 15.30 3.86
N GLY A 33 5.38 16.06 2.99
CA GLY A 33 6.44 15.53 2.12
C GLY A 33 5.95 14.67 0.95
N SER A 34 4.63 14.60 0.70
CA SER A 34 4.06 13.77 -0.36
C SER A 34 2.86 14.41 -1.07
N THR A 35 2.43 13.80 -2.18
CA THR A 35 1.15 14.07 -2.83
C THR A 35 0.00 13.22 -2.29
N LEU A 36 0.24 12.37 -1.29
CA LEU A 36 -0.74 11.42 -0.77
C LEU A 36 -1.87 12.19 -0.06
N LEU A 37 -3.07 12.15 -0.63
CA LEU A 37 -4.22 12.88 -0.13
C LEU A 37 -4.70 12.26 1.19
N THR A 38 -5.04 13.06 2.19
CA THR A 38 -5.46 12.54 3.52
C THR A 38 -6.64 13.31 4.07
N ARG A 39 -7.09 12.97 5.29
CA ARG A 39 -8.15 13.66 6.02
C ARG A 39 -7.72 13.87 7.48
N PRO A 40 -8.28 14.86 8.20
CA PRO A 40 -7.94 15.07 9.61
C PRO A 40 -8.15 13.83 10.49
N ASP A 41 -9.22 13.06 10.24
CA ASP A 41 -9.51 11.80 10.92
C ASP A 41 -8.57 10.64 10.53
N TRP A 42 -7.72 10.82 9.51
CA TRP A 42 -6.78 9.80 9.04
C TRP A 42 -5.33 10.04 9.49
N VAL A 43 -5.08 11.15 10.18
CA VAL A 43 -3.74 11.50 10.66
C VAL A 43 -3.78 11.51 12.19
N PRO A 44 -3.27 10.47 12.86
CA PRO A 44 -3.25 10.44 14.30
C PRO A 44 -2.25 11.48 14.84
N ALA A 45 -2.55 12.10 15.98
CA ALA A 45 -1.67 13.12 16.58
C ALA A 45 -0.30 12.55 17.01
N ARG A 46 -0.24 11.24 17.24
CA ARG A 46 0.95 10.43 17.55
C ARG A 46 0.74 9.05 16.92
N PRO A 47 1.81 8.29 16.65
CA PRO A 47 1.67 6.91 16.18
C PRO A 47 0.73 6.10 17.07
N VAL A 48 -0.12 5.33 16.42
CA VAL A 48 -1.07 4.43 17.08
C VAL A 48 -0.49 3.03 17.04
N PRO A 49 -0.30 2.34 18.19
CA PRO A 49 0.08 0.94 18.17
C PRO A 49 -0.89 0.13 17.30
N LEU A 50 -0.39 -0.72 16.40
CA LEU A 50 -1.24 -1.45 15.45
C LEU A 50 -2.33 -2.29 16.15
N SER A 51 -2.06 -2.78 17.37
CA SER A 51 -3.00 -3.53 18.22
C SER A 51 -4.12 -2.67 18.83
N ALA A 52 -3.98 -1.35 18.83
CA ALA A 52 -4.99 -0.43 19.35
C ALA A 52 -6.05 -0.06 18.30
N ILE A 53 -5.85 -0.43 17.03
CA ILE A 53 -6.81 -0.18 15.95
C ILE A 53 -7.88 -1.26 15.99
N THR A 54 -9.12 -0.85 16.21
CA THR A 54 -10.26 -1.76 16.17
C THR A 54 -10.66 -1.99 14.71
N LEU A 55 -10.75 -3.26 14.30
CA LEU A 55 -11.21 -3.64 12.97
C LEU A 55 -12.65 -4.15 13.05
N SER A 56 -13.46 -3.86 12.03
CA SER A 56 -14.78 -4.45 11.88
C SER A 56 -15.01 -4.83 10.41
N LEU A 57 -15.60 -6.00 10.20
CA LEU A 57 -16.01 -6.49 8.89
C LEU A 57 -17.53 -6.64 8.88
N GLY A 58 -18.17 -6.11 7.85
CA GLY A 58 -19.63 -6.15 7.72
C GLY A 58 -20.06 -6.17 6.26
N ALA A 59 -21.34 -5.86 6.03
CA ALA A 59 -21.89 -5.82 4.68
C ALA A 59 -21.25 -4.69 3.86
N SER A 60 -20.98 -4.98 2.58
CA SER A 60 -20.52 -3.98 1.61
C SER A 60 -21.70 -3.19 1.04
N PRO A 61 -21.83 -1.89 1.35
CA PRO A 61 -22.83 -1.06 0.70
C PRO A 61 -22.49 -0.89 -0.79
N PRO A 62 -23.51 -0.79 -1.67
CA PRO A 62 -23.28 -0.52 -3.09
C PRO A 62 -22.57 0.82 -3.27
N VAL A 63 -21.71 0.89 -4.28
CA VAL A 63 -21.11 2.15 -4.75
C VAL A 63 -21.96 2.75 -5.87
N PRO A 64 -21.85 4.07 -6.12
CA PRO A 64 -22.41 4.66 -7.33
C PRO A 64 -21.91 3.94 -8.58
N ALA A 65 -22.76 3.85 -9.61
CA ALA A 65 -22.34 3.35 -10.91
C ALA A 65 -21.32 4.32 -11.52
N LEU A 66 -20.08 3.84 -11.67
CA LEU A 66 -18.99 4.60 -12.27
C LEU A 66 -18.86 4.26 -13.76
N PRO A 67 -18.45 5.21 -14.62
CA PRO A 67 -18.22 4.92 -16.04
C PRO A 67 -16.99 4.02 -16.23
N GLY A 68 -16.98 3.20 -17.30
CA GLY A 68 -15.77 2.49 -17.73
C GLY A 68 -15.36 1.26 -16.90
N GLY A 69 -16.31 0.59 -16.24
CA GLY A 69 -16.07 -0.60 -15.39
C GLY A 69 -15.67 -1.90 -16.11
N ASP A 70 -15.05 -1.84 -17.29
CA ASP A 70 -14.55 -2.97 -18.07
C ASP A 70 -13.03 -2.88 -18.35
N TYR A 71 -12.33 -2.04 -17.60
CA TYR A 71 -10.92 -1.78 -17.77
C TYR A 71 -10.06 -3.01 -17.47
N ALA A 72 -10.38 -3.78 -16.42
CA ALA A 72 -9.72 -5.03 -16.07
C ALA A 72 -9.87 -6.07 -17.18
N ALA A 73 -11.07 -6.19 -17.77
CA ALA A 73 -11.30 -7.08 -18.91
C ALA A 73 -10.47 -6.67 -20.14
N THR A 74 -10.39 -5.36 -20.40
CA THR A 74 -9.55 -4.81 -21.47
C THR A 74 -8.06 -5.07 -21.22
N MET A 75 -7.60 -4.89 -19.98
CA MET A 75 -6.23 -5.19 -19.58
C MET A 75 -5.91 -6.68 -19.74
N ALA A 76 -6.79 -7.57 -19.29
CA ALA A 76 -6.61 -9.02 -19.46
C ALA A 76 -6.48 -9.42 -20.94
N ALA A 77 -7.26 -8.78 -21.82
CA ALA A 77 -7.26 -9.09 -23.24
C ALA A 77 -6.04 -8.54 -24.00
N LEU A 78 -5.52 -7.38 -23.60
CA LEU A 78 -4.52 -6.64 -24.38
C LEU A 78 -3.11 -6.65 -23.77
N ASP A 79 -3.00 -6.65 -22.44
CA ASP A 79 -1.74 -6.46 -21.71
C ASP A 79 -1.81 -7.08 -20.29
N PRO A 80 -2.06 -8.40 -20.17
CA PRO A 80 -2.23 -9.04 -18.88
C PRO A 80 -0.90 -9.06 -18.10
N PRO A 81 -0.89 -8.64 -16.82
CA PRO A 81 0.21 -8.93 -15.90
C PRO A 81 0.43 -10.45 -15.74
N ALA A 82 1.62 -10.84 -15.26
CA ALA A 82 1.97 -12.25 -15.03
C ALA A 82 1.03 -12.94 -14.04
N VAL A 83 0.66 -12.24 -12.96
CA VAL A 83 -0.39 -12.61 -12.02
C VAL A 83 -1.49 -11.56 -12.13
N PHE A 84 -2.68 -11.97 -12.58
CA PHE A 84 -3.80 -11.06 -12.79
C PHE A 84 -5.14 -11.74 -12.48
N GLU A 85 -5.39 -11.90 -11.18
CA GLU A 85 -6.54 -12.63 -10.67
C GLU A 85 -7.45 -11.70 -9.86
N ASN A 86 -8.76 -11.87 -9.99
CA ASN A 86 -9.73 -11.07 -9.25
C ASN A 86 -10.00 -11.67 -7.87
N ARG A 87 -9.03 -11.53 -6.96
CA ARG A 87 -9.11 -12.07 -5.60
C ARG A 87 -9.99 -11.21 -4.69
N ALA A 88 -10.56 -11.83 -3.66
CA ALA A 88 -11.31 -11.12 -2.62
C ALA A 88 -10.39 -10.18 -1.84
N THR A 89 -10.85 -8.96 -1.56
CA THR A 89 -10.11 -7.96 -0.78
C THR A 89 -10.98 -7.40 0.34
N TYR A 90 -10.36 -6.78 1.35
CA TYR A 90 -11.09 -6.01 2.35
C TYR A 90 -11.23 -4.55 1.89
N ARG A 91 -12.44 -4.18 1.49
CA ARG A 91 -12.78 -2.82 1.09
C ARG A 91 -12.96 -1.94 2.32
N LEU A 92 -12.19 -0.87 2.42
CA LEU A 92 -12.33 0.14 3.46
C LEU A 92 -13.62 0.96 3.27
N LEU A 93 -14.45 1.00 4.31
CA LEU A 93 -15.73 1.72 4.34
C LEU A 93 -15.68 2.97 5.21
N ALA A 94 -14.92 2.92 6.31
CA ALA A 94 -14.69 4.05 7.18
C ALA A 94 -13.34 3.92 7.89
N ALA A 95 -12.71 5.05 8.16
CA ALA A 95 -11.47 5.11 8.92
C ALA A 95 -11.47 6.35 9.82
N ASP A 96 -11.09 6.14 11.07
CA ASP A 96 -10.80 7.19 12.02
C ASP A 96 -9.64 6.70 12.88
N LEU A 97 -8.48 7.32 12.69
CA LEU A 97 -7.24 7.02 13.42
C LEU A 97 -7.05 7.96 14.62
N THR A 98 -8.02 8.83 14.89
CA THR A 98 -7.99 9.78 16.01
C THR A 98 -8.80 9.25 17.20
N GLY A 99 -8.39 9.61 18.42
CA GLY A 99 -9.10 9.23 19.63
C GLY A 99 -9.11 7.72 19.88
N ALA A 100 -10.19 7.03 19.47
CA ALA A 100 -10.37 5.58 19.51
C ALA A 100 -10.23 5.01 18.09
N PRO A 101 -9.01 4.59 17.69
CA PRO A 101 -8.70 4.27 16.30
C PRO A 101 -9.49 3.06 15.81
N ARG A 102 -10.13 3.19 14.65
CA ARG A 102 -10.96 2.16 14.04
C ARG A 102 -10.92 2.20 12.53
N LEU A 103 -11.00 1.02 11.93
CA LEU A 103 -11.17 0.81 10.49
C LEU A 103 -12.35 -0.14 10.28
N ALA A 104 -13.32 0.28 9.47
CA ALA A 104 -14.48 -0.52 9.12
C ALA A 104 -14.36 -0.97 7.66
N PHE A 105 -14.65 -2.24 7.43
CA PHE A 105 -14.49 -2.90 6.15
C PHE A 105 -15.76 -3.64 5.73
N GLY A 106 -15.88 -3.85 4.43
CA GLY A 106 -16.69 -4.87 3.82
C GLY A 106 -15.84 -5.67 2.83
N HIS A 107 -16.46 -6.58 2.10
CA HIS A 107 -15.85 -7.30 1.00
C HIS A 107 -15.74 -6.44 -0.27
N GLY A 108 -14.61 -6.55 -0.96
CA GLY A 108 -14.39 -6.05 -2.31
C GLY A 108 -13.62 -7.09 -3.13
N THR A 109 -13.17 -6.70 -4.32
CA THR A 109 -12.29 -7.55 -5.13
C THR A 109 -11.11 -6.76 -5.67
N TYR A 110 -10.05 -7.45 -6.07
CA TYR A 110 -8.85 -6.81 -6.62
C TYR A 110 -9.19 -5.93 -7.85
N PHE A 111 -10.07 -6.39 -8.73
CA PHE A 111 -10.48 -5.65 -9.91
C PHE A 111 -11.28 -4.38 -9.61
N ASP A 112 -11.87 -4.23 -8.41
CA ASP A 112 -12.47 -2.95 -8.01
C ASP A 112 -11.46 -1.79 -8.12
N HIS A 113 -10.19 -2.03 -7.76
CA HIS A 113 -9.13 -1.02 -7.90
C HIS A 113 -8.70 -0.84 -9.37
N ILE A 114 -8.68 -1.91 -10.16
CA ILE A 114 -8.28 -1.85 -11.57
C ILE A 114 -9.32 -1.09 -12.40
N ASP A 115 -10.60 -1.40 -12.22
CA ASP A 115 -11.73 -0.80 -12.92
C ASP A 115 -12.05 0.63 -12.49
N THR A 116 -11.47 1.10 -11.38
CA THR A 116 -11.68 2.47 -10.89
C THR A 116 -10.39 3.28 -10.89
N GLY A 117 -9.42 2.87 -10.09
CA GLY A 117 -8.18 3.57 -9.84
C GLY A 117 -7.21 3.58 -11.02
N GLU A 118 -6.85 2.39 -11.51
CA GLU A 118 -5.94 2.27 -12.65
C GLU A 118 -6.61 2.77 -13.94
N ALA A 119 -7.92 2.56 -14.11
CA ALA A 119 -8.71 3.16 -15.18
C ALA A 119 -8.66 4.71 -15.14
N ALA A 120 -8.85 5.34 -13.98
CA ALA A 120 -8.76 6.80 -13.83
C ALA A 120 -7.34 7.34 -14.05
N ALA A 121 -6.31 6.53 -13.80
CA ALA A 121 -4.93 6.85 -14.15
C ALA A 121 -4.71 6.77 -15.67
N HIS A 122 -5.31 5.78 -16.33
CA HIS A 122 -5.24 5.61 -17.79
C HIS A 122 -5.93 6.77 -18.52
N GLU A 123 -7.10 7.23 -18.05
CA GLU A 123 -7.76 8.43 -18.60
C GLU A 123 -6.84 9.66 -18.55
N LEU A 124 -6.15 9.86 -17.43
CA LEU A 124 -5.23 10.99 -17.28
C LEU A 124 -4.03 10.86 -18.23
N ALA A 125 -3.47 9.66 -18.38
CA ALA A 125 -2.38 9.37 -19.31
C ALA A 125 -2.79 9.55 -20.78
N ALA A 126 -4.07 9.36 -21.11
CA ALA A 126 -4.59 9.60 -22.46
C ALA A 126 -4.61 11.09 -22.85
N GLY A 127 -4.51 12.02 -21.87
CA GLY A 127 -4.48 13.46 -22.10
C GLY A 127 -5.82 14.07 -22.53
N GLY A 128 -6.91 13.34 -22.35
CA GLY A 128 -8.27 13.74 -22.74
C GLY A 128 -9.21 13.99 -21.56
N PRO A 129 -10.53 13.91 -21.78
CA PRO A 129 -11.53 13.92 -20.71
C PRO A 129 -11.28 12.79 -19.70
N THR A 130 -11.58 13.05 -18.42
CA THR A 130 -11.39 12.10 -17.32
C THR A 130 -12.71 11.79 -16.61
N PRO A 131 -13.71 11.23 -17.32
CA PRO A 131 -15.07 11.09 -16.79
C PRO A 131 -15.14 10.21 -15.53
N LEU A 132 -14.30 9.19 -15.39
CA LEU A 132 -14.25 8.37 -14.18
C LEU A 132 -13.70 9.16 -12.99
N ARG A 133 -12.60 9.89 -13.19
CA ARG A 133 -12.05 10.80 -12.17
C ARG A 133 -13.07 11.87 -11.76
N ASP A 134 -13.74 12.46 -12.73
CA ASP A 134 -14.76 13.51 -12.49
C ASP A 134 -15.97 12.94 -11.74
N ALA A 135 -16.38 11.70 -12.05
CA ALA A 135 -17.46 10.99 -11.36
C ALA A 135 -17.11 10.63 -9.91
N VAL A 136 -15.85 10.24 -9.64
CA VAL A 136 -15.35 9.98 -8.28
C VAL A 136 -15.32 11.28 -7.47
N GLY A 137 -14.86 12.39 -8.05
CA GLY A 137 -14.78 13.66 -7.35
C GLY A 137 -13.68 13.64 -6.27
N ASP A 138 -14.06 13.62 -4.99
CA ASP A 138 -13.09 13.49 -3.89
C ASP A 138 -12.72 12.00 -3.68
N PRO A 139 -11.47 11.58 -3.97
CA PRO A 139 -11.11 10.17 -3.89
C PRO A 139 -10.96 9.67 -2.45
N ARG A 140 -11.03 10.56 -1.45
CA ARG A 140 -11.03 10.20 -0.03
C ARG A 140 -12.43 9.91 0.51
N ASP A 141 -13.47 10.22 -0.26
CA ASP A 141 -14.83 9.85 0.06
C ASP A 141 -15.05 8.36 -0.27
N LEU A 142 -14.92 7.51 0.76
CA LEU A 142 -15.05 6.06 0.65
C LEU A 142 -16.45 5.59 0.22
N THR A 143 -17.43 6.50 0.17
CA THR A 143 -18.80 6.20 -0.31
C THR A 143 -18.93 6.33 -1.82
N ARG A 144 -17.97 6.97 -2.50
CA ARG A 144 -18.05 7.29 -3.94
C ARG A 144 -17.36 6.28 -4.86
N ARG A 145 -16.58 5.37 -4.28
CA ARG A 145 -15.84 4.34 -5.01
C ARG A 145 -15.55 3.13 -4.12
N PRO A 146 -15.23 1.97 -4.69
CA PRO A 146 -14.50 0.95 -3.97
C PRO A 146 -13.13 1.46 -3.52
N ALA A 147 -12.73 1.10 -2.30
CA ALA A 147 -11.46 1.51 -1.71
C ALA A 147 -10.78 0.32 -1.07
N ASN A 148 -10.04 -0.44 -1.88
CA ASN A 148 -9.16 -1.49 -1.36
C ASN A 148 -8.03 -0.84 -0.57
N LEU A 149 -7.68 -1.43 0.55
CA LEU A 149 -6.60 -0.94 1.41
C LEU A 149 -5.31 -1.71 1.09
N ALA A 150 -4.22 -0.99 0.86
CA ALA A 150 -2.87 -1.52 0.96
C ALA A 150 -2.25 -1.12 2.31
N ILE A 151 -1.29 -1.92 2.78
CA ILE A 151 -0.50 -1.63 3.98
C ILE A 151 0.93 -1.36 3.53
N SER A 152 1.32 -0.09 3.55
CA SER A 152 2.68 0.33 3.22
C SER A 152 3.54 0.35 4.49
N VAL A 153 4.52 -0.55 4.58
CA VAL A 153 5.32 -0.76 5.79
C VAL A 153 6.71 -0.16 5.68
N LEU A 154 7.06 0.78 6.56
CA LEU A 154 8.45 1.19 6.79
C LEU A 154 9.09 0.26 7.81
N THR A 155 9.84 -0.73 7.32
CA THR A 155 10.64 -1.63 8.16
C THR A 155 11.94 -0.95 8.58
N VAL A 156 12.15 -0.81 9.89
CA VAL A 156 13.34 -0.17 10.48
C VAL A 156 14.08 -1.16 11.36
N ARG A 157 15.36 -1.39 11.08
CA ARG A 157 16.28 -2.05 11.99
C ARG A 157 16.88 -1.00 12.92
N ARG A 158 16.60 -1.11 14.22
CA ARG A 158 17.20 -0.20 15.21
C ARG A 158 18.69 -0.45 15.34
N GLY A 159 19.41 0.55 15.83
CA GLY A 159 20.84 0.49 16.07
C GLY A 159 21.40 1.88 16.35
N PRO A 160 22.73 2.02 16.58
CA PRO A 160 23.37 3.32 16.72
C PRO A 160 23.16 4.22 15.49
N ILE A 161 23.12 3.61 14.31
CA ILE A 161 22.66 4.21 13.06
C ILE A 161 21.53 3.30 12.58
N PRO A 162 20.25 3.69 12.79
CA PRO A 162 19.13 2.88 12.31
C PRO A 162 19.16 2.78 10.79
N THR A 163 18.66 1.67 10.25
CA THR A 163 18.51 1.44 8.81
C THR A 163 17.05 1.12 8.47
N PHE A 164 16.68 1.27 7.21
CA PHE A 164 15.38 0.91 6.67
C PHE A 164 15.50 0.30 5.28
N PHE A 165 14.41 -0.26 4.80
CA PHE A 165 14.39 -1.02 3.55
C PHE A 165 13.58 -0.31 2.47
N LEU A 166 14.17 -0.26 1.27
CA LEU A 166 13.54 0.24 0.06
C LEU A 166 13.48 -0.86 -0.98
N HIS A 167 12.35 -0.93 -1.65
CA HIS A 167 12.16 -1.72 -2.85
C HIS A 167 12.09 -0.81 -4.06
N TRP A 168 13.03 -0.98 -4.99
CA TRP A 168 12.95 -0.38 -6.32
C TRP A 168 12.27 -1.38 -7.26
N ARG A 169 11.08 -1.03 -7.73
CA ARG A 169 10.28 -1.91 -8.60
C ARG A 169 10.80 -1.83 -10.03
N ASP A 170 11.25 -2.95 -10.59
CA ASP A 170 11.76 -3.01 -11.97
C ASP A 170 10.61 -2.77 -12.96
N PRO A 171 10.62 -1.68 -13.75
CA PRO A 171 9.55 -1.37 -14.70
C PRO A 171 9.37 -2.44 -15.79
N ALA A 172 10.34 -3.34 -15.98
CA ALA A 172 10.21 -4.49 -16.87
C ALA A 172 9.49 -5.69 -16.23
N ARG A 173 9.31 -5.73 -14.90
CA ARG A 173 8.79 -6.91 -14.17
C ARG A 173 7.45 -6.69 -13.49
N VAL A 174 7.06 -5.44 -13.19
CA VAL A 174 5.83 -5.16 -12.41
C VAL A 174 4.69 -4.55 -13.24
N GLY A 175 3.45 -4.95 -12.95
CA GLY A 175 2.23 -4.39 -13.55
C GLY A 175 1.83 -3.01 -13.00
N HIS A 176 2.27 -2.67 -11.79
CA HIS A 176 1.99 -1.41 -11.08
C HIS A 176 3.28 -0.77 -10.50
N ALA A 177 3.36 0.56 -10.56
CA ALA A 177 4.42 1.39 -9.96
C ALA A 177 5.89 1.13 -10.35
N GLY A 178 6.16 0.59 -11.55
CA GLY A 178 7.53 0.39 -12.05
C GLY A 178 8.37 1.67 -12.14
N GLY A 179 9.66 1.55 -11.83
CA GLY A 179 10.64 2.65 -11.83
C GLY A 179 10.62 3.54 -10.58
N LEU A 180 9.72 3.25 -9.63
CA LEU A 180 9.58 3.99 -8.37
C LEU A 180 10.18 3.18 -7.21
N HIS A 181 10.72 3.91 -6.24
CA HIS A 181 11.05 3.36 -4.94
C HIS A 181 9.80 3.33 -4.06
N GLN A 182 9.71 2.33 -3.21
CA GLN A 182 8.69 2.18 -2.21
C GLN A 182 9.31 1.61 -0.93
N VAL A 183 8.67 1.82 0.21
CA VAL A 183 9.03 1.10 1.44
C VAL A 183 8.74 -0.39 1.30
N LEU A 184 9.24 -1.20 2.23
CA LEU A 184 9.12 -2.65 2.17
C LEU A 184 8.68 -3.21 3.55
N PRO A 185 7.69 -4.12 3.60
CA PRO A 185 6.87 -4.58 2.47
C PRO A 185 5.67 -3.66 2.12
N VAL A 186 5.01 -3.90 0.98
CA VAL A 186 3.71 -3.31 0.64
C VAL A 186 2.72 -4.34 0.09
N GLY A 187 1.66 -4.61 0.84
CA GLY A 187 0.65 -5.62 0.49
C GLY A 187 -0.77 -5.10 0.43
N VAL A 188 -1.61 -5.68 -0.43
CA VAL A 188 -3.07 -5.45 -0.38
C VAL A 188 -3.64 -6.19 0.83
N PHE A 189 -4.47 -5.50 1.63
CA PHE A 189 -5.16 -6.13 2.75
C PHE A 189 -6.28 -7.03 2.24
N GLN A 190 -5.96 -8.32 2.13
CA GLN A 190 -6.83 -9.37 1.58
C GLN A 190 -6.72 -10.66 2.38
N ALA A 191 -7.66 -11.58 2.19
CA ALA A 191 -7.53 -12.95 2.68
C ALA A 191 -6.47 -13.70 1.85
N ALA A 192 -5.77 -14.67 2.46
CA ALA A 192 -4.84 -15.55 1.74
C ALA A 192 -5.59 -16.44 0.76
N GLY A 193 -6.79 -16.87 1.12
CA GLY A 193 -7.69 -17.68 0.31
C GLY A 193 -9.16 -17.39 0.61
N ASP A 194 -10.04 -18.10 -0.09
CA ASP A 194 -11.49 -17.93 0.02
C ASP A 194 -12.01 -18.39 1.38
N ASP A 195 -13.08 -17.74 1.88
CA ASP A 195 -13.78 -18.08 3.13
C ASP A 195 -12.89 -18.09 4.39
N ARG A 196 -11.85 -17.25 4.44
CA ARG A 196 -10.89 -17.17 5.57
C ARG A 196 -11.01 -15.91 6.41
N ASP A 197 -12.12 -15.18 6.36
CA ASP A 197 -12.25 -13.90 7.07
C ASP A 197 -11.98 -14.00 8.58
N ASP A 198 -12.40 -15.08 9.21
CA ASP A 198 -12.21 -15.34 10.65
C ASP A 198 -10.73 -15.56 11.04
N VAL A 199 -9.90 -15.92 10.07
CA VAL A 199 -8.47 -16.15 10.25
C VAL A 199 -7.63 -14.99 9.69
N ASP A 200 -7.93 -14.48 8.51
CA ASP A 200 -7.04 -13.58 7.78
C ASP A 200 -7.36 -12.10 7.97
N PHE A 201 -8.50 -11.75 8.58
CA PHE A 201 -8.89 -10.35 8.84
C PHE A 201 -8.10 -9.74 10.01
N SER A 202 -6.78 -9.59 9.80
CA SER A 202 -5.83 -9.06 10.77
C SER A 202 -4.70 -8.33 10.05
N LEU A 203 -4.54 -7.03 10.34
CA LEU A 203 -3.45 -6.22 9.78
C LEU A 203 -2.07 -6.84 10.06
N TRP A 204 -1.88 -7.43 11.24
CA TRP A 204 -0.61 -8.05 11.60
C TRP A 204 -0.34 -9.32 10.80
N ARG A 205 -1.36 -10.19 10.62
CA ARG A 205 -1.22 -11.41 9.82
C ARG A 205 -0.95 -11.09 8.35
N CYS A 206 -1.57 -10.03 7.82
CA CYS A 206 -1.25 -9.51 6.49
C CYS A 206 0.23 -9.11 6.39
N ILE A 207 0.70 -8.24 7.28
CA ILE A 207 2.11 -7.78 7.32
C ILE A 207 3.09 -8.97 7.43
N VAL A 208 2.77 -9.99 8.22
CA VAL A 208 3.64 -11.17 8.38
C VAL A 208 3.75 -11.97 7.08
N ARG A 209 2.66 -12.16 6.32
CA ARG A 209 2.72 -12.80 5.00
C ARG A 209 3.59 -12.01 4.03
N GLU A 210 3.40 -10.71 3.99
CA GLU A 210 4.19 -9.81 3.14
C GLU A 210 5.69 -9.80 3.52
N TYR A 211 6.03 -9.98 4.81
CA TYR A 211 7.42 -10.19 5.22
C TYR A 211 7.99 -11.52 4.70
N ALA A 212 7.21 -12.61 4.74
CA ALA A 212 7.68 -13.88 4.21
C ALA A 212 7.91 -13.78 2.69
N GLU A 213 6.98 -13.17 1.97
CA GLU A 213 7.01 -13.07 0.51
C GLU A 213 8.05 -12.05 0.03
N GLU A 214 7.91 -10.77 0.40
CA GLU A 214 8.74 -9.72 -0.21
C GLU A 214 10.13 -9.59 0.42
N PHE A 215 10.26 -9.92 1.72
CA PHE A 215 11.54 -9.84 2.44
C PHE A 215 12.35 -11.14 2.32
N LEU A 216 11.72 -12.30 2.51
CA LEU A 216 12.42 -13.59 2.53
C LEU A 216 12.34 -14.36 1.20
N GLY A 217 11.53 -13.89 0.24
CA GLY A 217 11.37 -14.55 -1.06
C GLY A 217 10.63 -15.88 -0.97
N GLU A 218 9.82 -16.08 0.08
CA GLU A 218 8.96 -17.25 0.18
C GLU A 218 7.80 -17.16 -0.83
N ALA A 219 7.25 -18.31 -1.21
CA ALA A 219 6.08 -18.33 -2.10
C ALA A 219 4.84 -17.82 -1.35
N GLU A 220 3.95 -17.15 -2.08
CA GLU A 220 2.66 -16.72 -1.53
C GLU A 220 1.87 -17.90 -0.96
N LEU A 221 1.36 -17.72 0.25
CA LEU A 221 0.63 -18.75 0.98
C LEU A 221 -0.88 -18.50 0.88
N SER A 222 -1.64 -19.49 0.39
CA SER A 222 -3.10 -19.42 0.24
C SER A 222 -3.90 -20.10 1.35
N ASP A 223 -3.28 -21.00 2.12
CA ASP A 223 -3.88 -21.74 3.24
C ASP A 223 -2.95 -21.72 4.47
N VAL A 224 -2.86 -20.54 5.11
CA VAL A 224 -1.92 -20.31 6.22
C VAL A 224 -2.49 -20.78 7.55
N ASP A 225 -1.91 -21.82 8.14
CA ASP A 225 -2.12 -22.11 9.57
C ASP A 225 -1.15 -21.27 10.42
N TYR A 226 -1.65 -20.13 10.90
CA TYR A 226 -0.87 -19.20 11.72
C TYR A 226 -0.42 -19.79 13.06
N GLU A 227 -1.11 -20.80 13.60
CA GLU A 227 -0.74 -21.37 14.90
C GLU A 227 0.48 -22.29 14.77
N SER A 228 0.60 -23.01 13.65
CA SER A 228 1.74 -23.89 13.39
C SER A 228 2.89 -23.22 12.64
N TRP A 229 2.69 -22.04 12.06
CA TRP A 229 3.73 -21.33 11.29
C TRP A 229 4.78 -20.66 12.20
N PRO A 230 6.04 -21.17 12.26
CA PRO A 230 7.03 -20.67 13.21
C PRO A 230 7.37 -19.19 13.02
N PHE A 231 7.54 -18.75 11.78
CA PHE A 231 7.85 -17.37 11.45
C PHE A 231 6.80 -16.38 11.98
N HIS A 232 5.51 -16.70 11.83
CA HIS A 232 4.44 -15.90 12.40
C HIS A 232 4.49 -15.87 13.94
N ASN A 233 4.73 -17.03 14.56
CA ASN A 233 4.78 -17.14 16.02
C ASN A 233 5.93 -16.32 16.60
N ASP A 234 7.12 -16.43 16.02
CA ASP A 234 8.33 -15.74 16.48
C ASP A 234 8.20 -14.22 16.31
N LEU A 235 7.71 -13.74 15.15
CA LEU A 235 7.41 -12.31 14.95
C LEU A 235 6.36 -11.81 15.94
N THR A 236 5.31 -12.59 16.19
CA THR A 236 4.23 -12.21 17.11
C THR A 236 4.71 -12.17 18.56
N GLU A 237 5.55 -13.11 18.98
CA GLU A 237 6.17 -13.14 20.29
C GLU A 237 7.14 -11.97 20.46
N ALA A 238 8.03 -11.73 19.49
CA ALA A 238 8.96 -10.61 19.53
C ALA A 238 8.24 -9.26 19.63
N ARG A 239 7.09 -9.12 18.96
CA ARG A 239 6.21 -7.95 19.10
C ARG A 239 5.61 -7.84 20.50
N ARG A 240 5.09 -8.94 21.08
CA ARG A 240 4.54 -8.95 22.45
C ARG A 240 5.60 -8.60 23.51
N ASN A 241 6.83 -9.05 23.30
CA ASN A 241 7.96 -8.85 24.21
C ASN A 241 8.69 -7.51 24.01
N GLY A 242 8.26 -6.66 23.07
CA GLY A 242 8.84 -5.33 22.81
C GLY A 242 10.10 -5.33 21.92
N GLY A 243 10.49 -6.48 21.38
CA GLY A 243 11.51 -6.60 20.34
C GLY A 243 11.07 -5.95 19.02
N ILE A 244 9.76 -5.96 18.74
CA ILE A 244 9.15 -5.30 17.58
C ILE A 244 8.11 -4.27 18.02
N ARG A 245 8.16 -3.06 17.44
CA ARG A 245 7.14 -2.02 17.62
C ARG A 245 6.49 -1.71 16.27
N ALA A 246 5.21 -2.07 16.13
CA ALA A 246 4.41 -1.81 14.94
C ALA A 246 3.37 -0.70 15.22
N GLU A 247 3.44 0.40 14.48
CA GLU A 247 2.58 1.57 14.67
C GLU A 247 2.05 2.12 13.36
N CYS A 248 0.75 2.44 13.35
CA CYS A 248 0.14 3.20 12.27
C CYS A 248 0.43 4.69 12.45
N VAL A 249 0.89 5.34 11.37
CA VAL A 249 1.27 6.75 11.36
C VAL A 249 0.35 7.60 10.49
N GLY A 250 -0.51 6.99 9.67
CA GLY A 250 -1.51 7.68 8.89
C GLY A 250 -2.19 6.80 7.87
N LEU A 251 -3.15 7.39 7.16
CA LEU A 251 -3.83 6.81 6.02
C LEU A 251 -3.92 7.87 4.92
N GLY A 252 -3.80 7.45 3.66
CA GLY A 252 -4.00 8.37 2.55
C GLY A 252 -4.34 7.68 1.24
N VAL A 253 -4.59 8.50 0.21
CA VAL A 253 -5.03 8.06 -1.11
C VAL A 253 -4.12 8.67 -2.18
N ASP A 254 -3.57 7.83 -3.05
CA ASP A 254 -2.81 8.29 -4.21
C ASP A 254 -3.73 9.07 -5.16
N PRO A 255 -3.42 10.35 -5.48
CA PRO A 255 -4.25 11.12 -6.39
C PRO A 255 -4.31 10.53 -7.81
N LEU A 256 -3.30 9.78 -8.26
CA LEU A 256 -3.30 9.19 -9.60
C LEU A 256 -4.19 7.97 -9.68
N THR A 257 -3.91 6.97 -8.85
CA THR A 257 -4.51 5.63 -8.95
C THR A 257 -5.63 5.38 -7.94
N PHE A 258 -5.89 6.32 -7.03
CA PHE A 258 -6.83 6.11 -5.92
C PHE A 258 -6.50 4.92 -5.01
N ALA A 259 -5.28 4.36 -5.11
CA ALA A 259 -4.76 3.41 -4.14
C ALA A 259 -4.84 4.03 -2.75
N THR A 260 -5.34 3.26 -1.78
CA THR A 260 -5.55 3.72 -0.40
C THR A 260 -4.58 2.98 0.49
N ASP A 261 -3.72 3.71 1.21
CA ASP A 261 -2.58 3.16 1.92
C ASP A 261 -2.65 3.45 3.42
N LEU A 262 -2.69 2.38 4.23
CA LEU A 262 -2.37 2.46 5.65
C LEU A 262 -0.86 2.51 5.82
N LEU A 263 -0.36 3.57 6.43
CA LEU A 263 1.07 3.77 6.64
C LEU A 263 1.47 3.19 7.98
N VAL A 264 2.31 2.16 7.99
CA VAL A 264 2.74 1.44 9.19
C VAL A 264 4.25 1.47 9.32
N ARG A 265 4.78 1.89 10.47
CA ARG A 265 6.20 1.74 10.80
C ARG A 265 6.36 0.50 11.68
N VAL A 266 7.31 -0.36 11.32
CA VAL A 266 7.68 -1.54 12.11
C VAL A 266 9.16 -1.44 12.47
N GLU A 267 9.46 -1.19 13.74
CA GLU A 267 10.82 -1.12 14.27
C GLU A 267 11.21 -2.44 14.95
N PHE A 268 12.34 -3.01 14.55
CA PHE A 268 12.93 -4.21 15.13
C PHE A 268 14.10 -3.85 16.04
N SER A 269 14.33 -4.59 17.14
CA SER A 269 15.65 -4.59 17.77
C SER A 269 16.67 -5.23 16.81
N PRO A 270 17.96 -4.87 16.89
CA PRO A 270 18.96 -5.44 16.00
C PRO A 270 18.96 -6.97 16.02
N GLU A 271 18.87 -7.57 17.21
CA GLU A 271 18.96 -9.02 17.41
C GLU A 271 17.78 -9.75 16.78
N VAL A 272 16.55 -9.24 17.02
CA VAL A 272 15.33 -9.82 16.44
C VAL A 272 15.32 -9.66 14.92
N PHE A 273 15.80 -8.51 14.41
CA PHE A 273 15.91 -8.33 12.97
C PHE A 273 16.86 -9.34 12.35
N ASP A 274 18.07 -9.47 12.91
CA ASP A 274 19.11 -10.33 12.36
C ASP A 274 18.70 -11.82 12.39
N GLU A 275 17.95 -12.22 13.42
CA GLU A 275 17.40 -13.58 13.55
C GLU A 275 16.27 -13.86 12.55
N LEU A 276 15.26 -12.99 12.48
CA LEU A 276 14.02 -13.28 11.75
C LEU A 276 14.03 -12.78 10.30
N LEU A 277 14.73 -11.68 10.03
CA LEU A 277 14.75 -11.02 8.71
C LEU A 277 16.18 -10.85 8.17
N GLY A 278 17.23 -11.32 8.86
CA GLY A 278 18.62 -11.14 8.44
C GLY A 278 18.97 -11.84 7.12
N ALA A 279 18.14 -12.79 6.68
CA ALA A 279 18.27 -13.49 5.40
C ALA A 279 17.51 -12.80 4.25
N TRP A 280 17.16 -11.53 4.39
CA TRP A 280 16.41 -10.78 3.38
C TRP A 280 17.06 -10.81 1.98
N VAL A 281 16.23 -10.85 0.94
CA VAL A 281 16.68 -10.99 -0.45
C VAL A 281 17.01 -9.64 -1.08
N ARG A 282 18.11 -9.56 -1.84
CA ARG A 282 18.54 -8.33 -2.53
C ARG A 282 17.79 -8.08 -3.84
N ASP A 283 17.31 -9.14 -4.45
CA ASP A 283 16.50 -9.12 -5.67
C ASP A 283 15.33 -10.07 -5.44
N ASN A 284 14.12 -9.60 -5.71
CA ASN A 284 12.92 -10.43 -5.74
C ASN A 284 12.29 -10.38 -7.15
N ASP A 285 11.15 -11.05 -7.33
CA ASP A 285 10.47 -11.13 -8.62
C ASP A 285 10.05 -9.76 -9.16
N GLU A 286 9.91 -8.77 -8.28
CA GLU A 286 9.42 -7.44 -8.60
C GLU A 286 10.53 -6.38 -8.75
N GLY A 287 11.74 -6.62 -8.26
CA GLY A 287 12.83 -5.65 -8.35
C GLY A 287 13.95 -5.83 -7.33
N ALA A 288 14.63 -4.74 -7.01
CA ALA A 288 15.81 -4.73 -6.13
C ALA A 288 15.47 -4.16 -4.75
N VAL A 289 15.94 -4.83 -3.71
CA VAL A 289 15.79 -4.41 -2.30
C VAL A 289 17.13 -3.88 -1.79
N SER A 290 17.06 -2.76 -1.07
CA SER A 290 18.23 -2.13 -0.46
C SER A 290 17.98 -1.77 1.00
N GLU A 291 18.98 -2.02 1.82
CA GLU A 291 19.06 -1.50 3.18
C GLU A 291 19.80 -0.15 3.17
N VAL A 292 19.19 0.88 3.74
CA VAL A 292 19.69 2.25 3.69
C VAL A 292 19.70 2.84 5.12
N PRO A 293 20.72 3.61 5.52
CA PRO A 293 20.69 4.35 6.78
C PRO A 293 19.42 5.22 6.88
N LEU A 294 18.77 5.31 8.03
CA LEU A 294 17.60 6.16 8.24
C LEU A 294 18.06 7.57 8.63
N THR A 295 18.27 8.43 7.64
CA THR A 295 18.71 9.83 7.81
C THR A 295 17.87 10.77 6.95
N ALA A 296 17.95 12.08 7.22
CA ALA A 296 17.21 13.12 6.47
C ALA A 296 17.54 13.20 4.98
N ASP A 297 18.69 12.64 4.57
CA ASP A 297 19.16 12.66 3.18
C ASP A 297 18.99 11.31 2.48
N SER A 298 18.55 10.28 3.20
CA SER A 298 18.52 8.90 2.68
C SER A 298 17.52 8.68 1.56
N ALA A 299 16.50 9.52 1.48
CA ALA A 299 15.50 9.53 0.42
C ALA A 299 15.76 10.62 -0.63
N ALA A 300 16.83 11.42 -0.48
CA ALA A 300 17.09 12.56 -1.35
C ALA A 300 17.38 12.09 -2.79
N GLY A 301 16.67 12.67 -3.75
CA GLY A 301 16.80 12.34 -5.17
C GLY A 301 16.12 11.03 -5.60
N LEU A 302 15.49 10.30 -4.69
CA LEU A 302 14.70 9.11 -5.04
C LEU A 302 13.32 9.51 -5.55
N THR A 303 12.89 8.87 -6.64
CA THR A 303 11.51 8.94 -7.11
C THR A 303 10.69 7.92 -6.33
N LEU A 304 9.97 8.39 -5.31
CA LEU A 304 9.17 7.56 -4.41
C LEU A 304 7.70 7.50 -4.83
N GLN A 305 7.04 6.39 -4.53
CA GLN A 305 5.59 6.36 -4.46
C GLN A 305 5.07 7.31 -3.35
N PRO A 306 3.87 7.91 -3.50
CA PRO A 306 3.36 8.88 -2.52
C PRO A 306 3.27 8.34 -1.09
N ALA A 307 2.85 7.08 -0.90
CA ALA A 307 2.78 6.45 0.43
C ALA A 307 4.18 6.30 1.07
N GLY A 308 5.17 5.86 0.30
CA GLY A 308 6.56 5.75 0.73
C GLY A 308 7.17 7.09 1.10
N ALA A 309 6.94 8.12 0.27
CA ALA A 309 7.36 9.48 0.58
C ALA A 309 6.77 9.98 1.91
N ALA A 310 5.46 9.79 2.10
CA ALA A 310 4.75 10.22 3.31
C ALA A 310 5.30 9.57 4.60
N ILE A 311 5.51 8.24 4.58
CA ILE A 311 5.98 7.52 5.77
C ILE A 311 7.45 7.84 6.10
N LEU A 312 8.28 8.09 5.08
CA LEU A 312 9.68 8.51 5.27
C LEU A 312 9.78 9.91 5.87
N THR A 313 8.92 10.85 5.45
CA THR A 313 8.83 12.17 6.08
C THR A 313 8.45 12.05 7.55
N TRP A 314 7.49 11.18 7.88
CA TRP A 314 7.11 10.92 9.27
C TRP A 314 8.30 10.38 10.10
N ALA A 315 9.12 9.50 9.52
CA ALA A 315 10.31 8.95 10.17
C ALA A 315 11.51 9.93 10.27
N GLY A 316 11.38 11.15 9.75
CA GLY A 316 12.45 12.15 9.76
C GLY A 316 13.46 12.03 8.61
N CYS A 317 13.12 11.29 7.55
CA CYS A 317 14.00 11.04 6.39
C CYS A 317 13.90 12.06 5.26
N THR A 318 13.10 13.12 5.43
CA THR A 318 13.05 14.23 4.48
C THR A 318 13.23 15.53 5.26
N GLY A 319 14.19 16.36 4.86
CA GLY A 319 14.38 17.70 5.43
C GLY A 319 13.06 18.48 5.50
N ARG A 320 12.83 19.19 6.61
CA ARG A 320 11.68 20.09 6.76
C ARG A 320 11.88 21.37 5.96
#